data_AF-A0A8T6R9H4-F1
#
_entry.id   AF-A0A8T6R9H4-F1
#
_cell.length_a   1.000
_cell.length_b   1.000
_cell.length_c   1.000
_cell.angle_alpha   90.00
_cell.angle_beta   90.00
_cell.angle_gamma   90.00
#
_symmetry.space_group_name_H-M   'P 1'
#
loop_
_entity.id
_entity.type
_entity.pdbx_description
1 polymer ?
#
loop_
_entity_poly.entity_id
_entity_poly.type
_entity_poly.pdbx_seq_one_letter_code
_entity_poly.pdbx_strand_id
1 'polypeptide(L)'
;MDRGEKEHERILSELDRRKMKRRMDSDEFKVVEGVIDPPTLKILYKLLNRGVLQAVHGVISAGKEANVYRGEAGDGTPVAVKIYRMSTAETDFMLEYIVGDPRFRRVRRRSRVLIPQWAMKEYKNLQRFYEAGVPVPHPIDIERNVVVMEFIGDKKTVTPAPLLKNVTIPSPVKTFNEIIGFVELAYKSANLVHADLSEYNILWLNQPIIIDVSQSVLTSHDNASKYLYRDIQNLCNFFKKLGVDTEEPKIITNHILASGENK
;
A
#
# COMPACT_ATOMS: atom_id res chain seq x y z
N MET A 1 -30.30 -10.16 15.23
CA MET A 1 -29.89 -8.88 15.83
C MET A 1 -31.12 -8.22 16.39
N ASP A 2 -31.19 -8.21 17.71
CA ASP A 2 -32.29 -7.65 18.48
C ASP A 2 -32.37 -6.12 18.31
N ARG A 3 -33.56 -5.53 18.49
CA ARG A 3 -33.77 -4.07 18.42
C ARG A 3 -32.90 -3.33 19.45
N GLY A 4 -32.69 -3.93 20.63
CA GLY A 4 -31.82 -3.38 21.67
C GLY A 4 -30.34 -3.34 21.27
N GLU A 5 -29.84 -4.37 20.57
CA GLU A 5 -28.46 -4.39 20.07
C GLU A 5 -28.21 -3.31 19.01
N LYS A 6 -29.19 -3.08 18.12
CA LYS A 6 -29.10 -2.04 17.10
C LYS A 6 -29.12 -0.63 17.69
N GLU A 7 -29.98 -0.40 18.68
CA GLU A 7 -30.06 0.89 19.39
C GLU A 7 -28.76 1.18 20.15
N HIS A 8 -28.22 0.17 20.85
CA HIS A 8 -26.97 0.26 21.59
C HIS A 8 -25.76 0.51 20.66
N GLU A 9 -25.70 -0.18 19.51
CA GLU A 9 -24.67 0.05 18.50
C GLU A 9 -24.77 1.47 17.88
N ARG A 10 -25.98 2.00 17.76
CA ARG A 10 -26.23 3.36 17.25
C ARG A 10 -25.78 4.43 18.24
N ILE A 11 -26.08 4.26 19.53
CA ILE A 11 -25.64 5.17 20.60
C ILE A 11 -24.12 5.15 20.75
N LEU A 12 -23.50 3.96 20.71
CA LEU A 12 -22.03 3.84 20.70
C LEU A 12 -21.41 4.52 19.49
N SER A 13 -21.99 4.34 18.30
CA SER A 13 -21.57 5.04 17.08
C SER A 13 -21.68 6.57 17.21
N GLU A 14 -22.71 7.09 17.86
CA GLU A 14 -22.88 8.54 18.06
C GLU A 14 -21.88 9.11 19.10
N LEU A 15 -21.64 8.38 20.19
CA LEU A 15 -20.66 8.76 21.19
C LEU A 15 -19.24 8.73 20.63
N ASP A 16 -18.92 7.71 19.84
CA ASP A 16 -17.67 7.60 19.11
C ASP A 16 -17.54 8.79 18.13
N ARG A 17 -18.57 9.09 17.32
CA ARG A 17 -18.63 10.30 16.46
C ARG A 17 -18.33 11.60 17.18
N ARG A 18 -18.93 11.81 18.34
CA ARG A 18 -18.66 13.02 19.15
C ARG A 18 -17.23 13.07 19.68
N LYS A 19 -16.63 11.93 20.02
CA LYS A 19 -15.22 11.85 20.47
C LYS A 19 -14.24 12.13 19.33
N MET A 20 -14.48 11.61 18.12
CA MET A 20 -13.62 11.94 16.96
C MET A 20 -13.72 13.41 16.57
N LYS A 21 -14.92 14.01 16.54
CA LYS A 21 -15.10 15.45 16.23
C LYS A 21 -14.34 16.37 17.19
N ARG A 22 -13.96 15.88 18.39
CA ARG A 22 -13.11 16.61 19.34
C ARG A 22 -11.61 16.39 19.11
N ARG A 23 -11.21 15.25 18.53
CA ARG A 23 -9.80 14.88 18.28
C ARG A 23 -9.31 15.24 16.88
N MET A 24 -10.21 15.25 15.91
CA MET A 24 -9.98 15.75 14.56
C MET A 24 -10.55 17.17 14.46
N ASP A 25 -9.87 18.06 13.74
CA ASP A 25 -10.40 19.40 13.50
C ASP A 25 -11.79 19.29 12.82
N SER A 26 -12.72 20.17 13.19
CA SER A 26 -14.13 20.13 12.77
C SER A 26 -14.26 20.05 11.24
N ASP A 27 -13.35 20.69 10.52
CA ASP A 27 -13.38 20.79 9.06
C ASP A 27 -12.68 19.61 8.38
N GLU A 28 -11.58 19.09 8.94
CA GLU A 28 -10.97 17.82 8.47
C GLU A 28 -11.92 16.63 8.69
N PHE A 29 -12.64 16.61 9.82
CA PHE A 29 -13.62 15.56 10.10
C PHE A 29 -14.77 15.55 9.09
N LYS A 30 -15.27 16.71 8.64
CA LYS A 30 -16.35 16.79 7.62
C LYS A 30 -15.90 16.24 6.26
N VAL A 31 -14.66 16.50 5.86
CA VAL A 31 -14.06 15.96 4.62
C VAL A 31 -13.96 14.44 4.70
N VAL A 32 -13.61 13.91 5.87
CA VAL A 32 -13.50 12.47 6.13
C VAL A 32 -14.89 11.80 6.19
N GLU A 33 -15.88 12.41 6.85
CA GLU A 33 -17.24 11.84 7.00
C GLU A 33 -18.03 11.80 5.68
N GLY A 34 -17.78 12.73 4.74
CA GLY A 34 -18.44 12.75 3.43
C GLY A 34 -17.96 11.68 2.44
N VAL A 35 -16.76 11.12 2.66
CA VAL A 35 -16.10 10.19 1.72
C VAL A 35 -16.00 8.77 2.29
N ILE A 36 -16.02 8.61 3.61
CA ILE A 36 -15.83 7.34 4.31
C ILE A 36 -17.17 6.74 4.76
N ASP A 37 -17.39 5.47 4.46
CA ASP A 37 -18.60 4.76 4.87
C ASP A 37 -18.67 4.52 6.39
N PRO A 38 -19.87 4.47 7.01
CA PRO A 38 -20.00 4.30 8.46
C PRO A 38 -19.28 3.08 9.06
N PRO A 39 -19.27 1.89 8.41
CA PRO A 39 -18.44 0.76 8.86
C PRO A 39 -16.95 1.09 8.98
N THR A 40 -16.39 1.80 8.00
CA THR A 40 -14.99 2.24 8.01
C THR A 40 -14.72 3.27 9.11
N LEU A 41 -15.67 4.15 9.43
CA LEU A 41 -15.53 5.04 10.60
C LEU A 41 -15.40 4.23 11.91
N LYS A 42 -16.16 3.14 12.07
CA LYS A 42 -16.05 2.21 13.22
C LYS A 42 -14.65 1.63 13.37
N ILE A 43 -14.00 1.35 12.25
CA ILE A 43 -12.63 0.82 12.20
C ILE A 43 -11.62 1.88 12.65
N LEU A 44 -11.74 3.11 12.15
CA LEU A 44 -10.87 4.22 12.57
C LEU A 44 -10.96 4.47 14.08
N TYR A 45 -12.16 4.37 14.68
CA TYR A 45 -12.29 4.45 16.15
C TYR A 45 -11.50 3.38 16.90
N LYS A 46 -11.46 2.15 16.38
CA LYS A 46 -10.67 1.10 17.03
C LYS A 46 -9.18 1.44 17.00
N LEU A 47 -8.68 1.95 15.88
CA LEU A 47 -7.27 2.36 15.75
C LEU A 47 -6.95 3.52 16.71
N LEU A 48 -7.85 4.50 16.83
CA LEU A 48 -7.74 5.61 17.78
C LEU A 48 -7.78 5.16 19.25
N ASN A 49 -8.67 4.23 19.58
CA ASN A 49 -8.81 3.70 20.95
C ASN A 49 -7.62 2.80 21.35
N ARG A 50 -6.99 2.13 20.38
CA ARG A 50 -5.75 1.35 20.58
C ARG A 50 -4.50 2.21 20.67
N GLY A 51 -4.59 3.52 20.41
CA GLY A 51 -3.43 4.43 20.41
C GLY A 51 -2.54 4.31 19.17
N VAL A 52 -2.96 3.55 18.15
CA VAL A 52 -2.24 3.42 16.87
C VAL A 52 -2.29 4.75 16.11
N LEU A 53 -3.45 5.40 16.16
CA LEU A 53 -3.68 6.72 15.62
C LEU A 53 -4.08 7.67 16.75
N GLN A 54 -3.71 8.93 16.62
CA GLN A 54 -4.18 10.05 17.42
C GLN A 54 -5.19 10.89 16.62
N ALA A 55 -4.91 11.11 15.34
CA ALA A 55 -5.74 11.86 14.42
C ALA A 55 -5.63 11.33 12.98
N VAL A 56 -6.66 11.61 12.18
CA VAL A 56 -6.67 11.44 10.73
C VAL A 56 -7.04 12.80 10.13
N HIS A 57 -6.35 13.17 9.06
CA HIS A 57 -6.37 14.48 8.45
C HIS A 57 -6.79 14.38 6.97
N GLY A 58 -6.49 15.42 6.19
CA GLY A 58 -6.76 15.48 4.75
C GLY A 58 -6.19 14.33 3.90
N VAL A 59 -6.75 14.22 2.69
CA VAL A 59 -6.39 13.21 1.68
C VAL A 59 -5.00 13.53 1.11
N ILE A 60 -4.12 12.52 1.08
CA ILE A 60 -2.84 12.54 0.34
C ILE A 60 -3.08 12.16 -1.12
N SER A 61 -3.85 11.09 -1.35
CA SER A 61 -4.15 10.58 -2.68
C SER A 61 -5.53 9.96 -2.73
N ALA A 62 -6.27 10.24 -3.80
CA ALA A 62 -7.59 9.64 -4.06
C ALA A 62 -7.49 8.69 -5.25
N GLY A 63 -7.81 7.42 -5.01
CA GLY A 63 -7.79 6.37 -6.03
C GLY A 63 -9.17 5.73 -6.23
N LYS A 64 -9.28 4.94 -7.29
CA LYS A 64 -10.49 4.16 -7.59
C LYS A 64 -10.75 3.10 -6.53
N GLU A 65 -9.70 2.41 -6.08
CA GLU A 65 -9.78 1.28 -5.15
C GLU A 65 -9.58 1.68 -3.69
N ALA A 66 -8.72 2.65 -3.44
CA ALA A 66 -8.38 3.11 -2.10
C ALA A 66 -8.10 4.61 -2.11
N ASN A 67 -8.27 5.25 -0.96
CA ASN A 67 -7.78 6.60 -0.70
C ASN A 67 -6.69 6.51 0.37
N VAL A 68 -5.68 7.36 0.28
CA VAL A 68 -4.62 7.50 1.28
C VAL A 68 -4.81 8.83 1.98
N TYR A 69 -4.89 8.80 3.31
CA TYR A 69 -5.05 9.95 4.18
C TYR A 69 -3.78 10.17 4.99
N ARG A 70 -3.53 11.42 5.35
CA ARG A 70 -2.55 11.75 6.40
C ARG A 70 -3.14 11.37 7.75
N GLY A 71 -2.34 10.79 8.63
CA GLY A 71 -2.67 10.57 10.03
C GLY A 71 -1.53 10.96 10.95
N GLU A 72 -1.79 10.89 12.24
CA GLU A 72 -0.84 11.13 13.32
C GLU A 72 -0.86 9.89 14.22
N ALA A 73 0.31 9.33 14.54
CA ALA A 73 0.44 8.25 15.52
C ALA A 73 0.33 8.79 16.96
N GLY A 74 0.24 7.89 17.95
CA GLY A 74 0.09 8.28 19.35
C GLY A 74 1.23 9.13 19.94
N ASP A 75 2.37 9.20 19.27
CA ASP A 75 3.54 10.02 19.64
C ASP A 75 3.66 11.32 18.83
N GLY A 76 2.67 11.65 17.99
CA GLY A 76 2.69 12.81 17.11
C GLY A 76 3.38 12.58 15.75
N THR A 77 3.94 11.39 15.51
CA THR A 77 4.63 11.10 14.24
C THR A 77 3.63 11.03 13.08
N PRO A 78 3.88 11.69 11.93
CA PRO A 78 3.04 11.55 10.75
C PRO A 78 3.02 10.12 10.21
N VAL A 79 1.82 9.62 9.87
CA VAL A 79 1.59 8.31 9.27
C VAL A 79 0.70 8.42 8.03
N ALA A 80 0.77 7.42 7.15
CA ALA A 80 -0.15 7.27 6.03
C ALA A 80 -1.22 6.23 6.39
N VAL A 81 -2.48 6.58 6.15
CA VAL A 81 -3.65 5.73 6.41
C VAL A 81 -4.32 5.40 5.08
N LYS A 82 -4.06 4.20 4.55
CA LYS A 82 -4.67 3.72 3.30
C LYS A 82 -5.97 2.99 3.60
N ILE A 83 -7.05 3.49 3.02
CA ILE A 83 -8.41 3.01 3.24
C ILE A 83 -8.95 2.48 1.92
N TYR A 84 -9.14 1.16 1.86
CA TYR A 84 -9.78 0.51 0.71
C TYR A 84 -11.28 0.74 0.71
N ARG A 85 -11.83 1.09 -0.45
CA ARG A 85 -13.26 1.32 -0.64
C ARG A 85 -14.00 -0.02 -0.60
N MET A 86 -15.04 -0.11 0.22
CA MET A 86 -15.83 -1.34 0.38
C MET A 86 -16.81 -1.62 -0.76
N SER A 87 -17.05 -0.64 -1.64
CA SER A 87 -18.06 -0.68 -2.71
C SER A 87 -17.51 -0.98 -4.11
N THR A 88 -16.20 -1.23 -4.26
CA THR A 88 -15.59 -1.43 -5.58
C THR A 88 -15.95 -2.77 -6.21
N ALA A 89 -16.25 -2.74 -7.50
CA ALA A 89 -16.71 -3.89 -8.30
C ALA A 89 -15.56 -4.76 -8.85
N GLU A 90 -14.30 -4.46 -8.53
CA GLU A 90 -13.09 -5.08 -9.12
C GLU A 90 -12.64 -6.34 -8.35
N THR A 91 -13.60 -7.10 -7.80
CA THR A 91 -13.27 -8.31 -7.04
C THR A 91 -12.63 -9.39 -7.89
N ASP A 92 -12.96 -9.47 -9.17
CA ASP A 92 -12.41 -10.49 -10.06
C ASP A 92 -10.94 -10.22 -10.39
N PHE A 93 -10.56 -8.93 -10.54
CA PHE A 93 -9.17 -8.51 -10.69
C PHE A 93 -8.35 -8.84 -9.43
N MET A 94 -8.89 -8.55 -8.24
CA MET A 94 -8.22 -8.89 -6.99
C MET A 94 -8.04 -10.41 -6.81
N LEU A 95 -8.99 -11.22 -7.29
CA LEU A 95 -8.84 -12.68 -7.20
C LEU A 95 -7.61 -13.17 -7.97
N GLU A 96 -7.25 -12.58 -9.12
CA GLU A 96 -6.08 -12.96 -9.91
C GLU A 96 -4.78 -12.92 -9.08
N TYR A 97 -4.61 -11.90 -8.23
CA TYR A 97 -3.39 -11.74 -7.42
C TYR A 97 -3.49 -12.37 -6.02
N ILE A 98 -4.64 -12.93 -5.66
CA ILE A 98 -4.82 -13.70 -4.41
C ILE A 98 -4.70 -15.21 -4.66
N VAL A 99 -5.13 -15.67 -5.83
CA VAL A 99 -5.08 -17.09 -6.20
C VAL A 99 -3.63 -17.59 -6.12
N GLY A 100 -3.46 -18.81 -5.60
CA GLY A 100 -2.14 -19.42 -5.39
C GLY A 100 -1.45 -19.01 -4.09
N ASP A 101 -1.86 -17.94 -3.42
CA ASP A 101 -1.29 -17.53 -2.13
C ASP A 101 -1.84 -18.39 -0.97
N PRO A 102 -0.99 -19.18 -0.27
CA PRO A 102 -1.42 -20.04 0.83
C PRO A 102 -2.13 -19.30 1.96
N ARG A 103 -1.83 -18.00 2.16
CA ARG A 103 -2.41 -17.15 3.19
C ARG A 103 -3.92 -16.92 2.97
N PHE A 104 -4.42 -17.14 1.75
CA PHE A 104 -5.78 -16.80 1.34
C PHE A 104 -6.58 -17.99 0.77
N ARG A 105 -6.11 -19.24 0.92
CA ARG A 105 -6.75 -20.46 0.37
C ARG A 105 -8.24 -20.66 0.73
N ARG A 106 -8.71 -20.08 1.84
CA ARG A 106 -10.08 -20.25 2.35
C ARG A 106 -11.00 -19.06 2.04
N VAL A 107 -10.55 -18.09 1.26
CA VAL A 107 -11.32 -16.86 0.99
C VAL A 107 -12.51 -17.18 0.09
N ARG A 108 -13.72 -16.89 0.60
CA ARG A 108 -14.96 -16.98 -0.18
C ARG A 108 -14.99 -15.84 -1.21
N ARG A 109 -15.43 -16.13 -2.44
CA ARG A 109 -15.58 -15.16 -3.56
C ARG A 109 -16.69 -14.12 -3.36
N ARG A 110 -16.74 -13.45 -2.19
CA ARG A 110 -17.67 -12.36 -1.89
C ARG A 110 -16.90 -11.08 -1.60
N SER A 111 -17.23 -9.98 -2.27
CA SER A 111 -16.55 -8.68 -2.20
C SER A 111 -16.25 -8.18 -0.79
N ARG A 112 -17.24 -8.26 0.12
CA ARG A 112 -17.11 -7.78 1.51
C ARG A 112 -16.05 -8.52 2.33
N VAL A 113 -15.71 -9.76 1.97
CA VAL A 113 -14.64 -10.52 2.63
C VAL A 113 -13.32 -10.29 1.92
N LEU A 114 -13.34 -9.98 0.61
CA LEU A 114 -12.13 -9.81 -0.18
C LEU A 114 -11.36 -8.54 0.18
N ILE A 115 -12.05 -7.40 0.36
CA ILE A 115 -11.38 -6.12 0.65
C ILE A 115 -10.51 -6.18 1.92
N PRO A 116 -10.99 -6.70 3.08
CA PRO A 116 -10.13 -6.87 4.24
C PRO A 116 -8.95 -7.83 4.01
N GLN A 117 -9.10 -8.84 3.16
CA GLN A 117 -8.02 -9.76 2.82
C GLN A 117 -6.99 -9.10 1.90
N TRP A 118 -7.43 -8.21 1.01
CA TRP A 118 -6.56 -7.41 0.14
C TRP A 118 -5.73 -6.43 0.96
N ALA A 119 -6.35 -5.73 1.91
CA ALA A 119 -5.64 -4.85 2.84
C ALA A 119 -4.65 -5.64 3.72
N MET A 120 -5.06 -6.82 4.22
CA MET A 120 -4.16 -7.73 4.94
C MET A 120 -2.99 -8.21 4.06
N LYS A 121 -3.24 -8.49 2.78
CA LYS A 121 -2.21 -8.87 1.81
C LYS A 121 -1.19 -7.75 1.64
N GLU A 122 -1.64 -6.51 1.44
CA GLU A 122 -0.75 -5.35 1.35
C GLU A 122 0.11 -5.21 2.62
N TYR A 123 -0.51 -5.23 3.80
CA TYR A 123 0.21 -5.15 5.07
C TYR A 123 1.27 -6.26 5.19
N LYS A 124 0.91 -7.51 4.87
CA LYS A 124 1.83 -8.65 4.93
C LYS A 124 2.92 -8.59 3.86
N ASN A 125 2.64 -8.02 2.70
CA ASN A 125 3.65 -7.81 1.67
C ASN A 125 4.63 -6.71 2.10
N LEU A 126 4.15 -5.57 2.61
CA LEU A 126 5.00 -4.52 3.19
C LEU A 126 5.94 -5.08 4.25
N GLN A 127 5.45 -5.96 5.15
CA GLN A 127 6.31 -6.61 6.15
C GLN A 127 7.46 -7.38 5.49
N ARG A 128 7.17 -8.23 4.49
CA ARG A 128 8.19 -9.03 3.81
C ARG A 128 9.19 -8.19 3.02
N PHE A 129 8.72 -7.16 2.32
CA PHE A 129 9.58 -6.22 1.60
C PHE A 129 10.50 -5.47 2.58
N TYR A 130 9.95 -4.95 3.68
CA TYR A 130 10.69 -4.22 4.70
C TYR A 130 11.74 -5.10 5.39
N GLU A 131 11.37 -6.32 5.80
CA GLU A 131 12.27 -7.31 6.41
C GLU A 131 13.38 -7.75 5.44
N ALA A 132 13.10 -7.78 4.14
CA ALA A 132 14.09 -8.07 3.10
C ALA A 132 15.05 -6.90 2.84
N GLY A 133 14.80 -5.71 3.37
CA GLY A 133 15.59 -4.51 3.14
C GLY A 133 15.22 -3.72 1.88
N VAL A 134 14.08 -4.02 1.26
CA VAL A 134 13.55 -3.22 0.14
C VAL A 134 12.97 -1.91 0.70
N PRO A 135 13.33 -0.73 0.16
CA PRO A 135 12.77 0.53 0.64
C PRO A 135 11.28 0.63 0.33
N VAL A 136 10.46 0.37 1.35
CA VAL A 136 9.01 0.51 1.36
C VAL A 136 8.58 1.24 2.64
N PRO A 137 7.36 1.82 2.71
CA PRO A 137 6.82 2.34 3.95
C PRO A 137 6.82 1.27 5.05
N HIS A 138 7.35 1.61 6.23
CA HIS A 138 7.29 0.70 7.37
C HIS A 138 5.81 0.39 7.71
N PRO A 139 5.38 -0.89 7.74
CA PRO A 139 4.00 -1.24 8.08
C PRO A 139 3.77 -1.13 9.60
N ILE A 140 2.75 -0.37 10.01
CA ILE A 140 2.47 -0.09 11.43
C ILE A 140 1.34 -0.99 11.94
N ASP A 141 0.16 -0.92 11.33
CA ASP A 141 -1.00 -1.73 11.75
C ASP A 141 -1.98 -1.96 10.59
N ILE A 142 -2.90 -2.89 10.79
CA ILE A 142 -3.98 -3.22 9.87
C ILE A 142 -5.26 -3.50 10.68
N GLU A 143 -6.36 -2.83 10.33
CA GLU A 143 -7.69 -3.18 10.82
C GLU A 143 -8.66 -3.23 9.64
N ARG A 144 -9.13 -4.44 9.33
CA ARG A 144 -10.06 -4.71 8.22
C ARG A 144 -9.56 -4.12 6.90
N ASN A 145 -10.18 -3.06 6.37
CA ASN A 145 -9.87 -2.41 5.09
C ASN A 145 -8.93 -1.20 5.24
N VAL A 146 -8.34 -0.98 6.42
CA VAL A 146 -7.47 0.16 6.72
C VAL A 146 -6.07 -0.32 7.06
N VAL A 147 -5.08 0.10 6.27
CA VAL A 147 -3.64 -0.12 6.49
C VAL A 147 -3.02 1.18 7.01
N VAL A 148 -2.31 1.12 8.12
CA VAL A 148 -1.52 2.21 8.68
C VAL A 148 -0.04 1.90 8.44
N MET A 149 0.69 2.84 7.85
CA MET A 149 2.10 2.69 7.48
C MET A 149 2.84 4.01 7.60
N GLU A 150 4.17 3.97 7.50
CA GLU A 150 5.01 5.16 7.53
C GLU A 150 4.57 6.21 6.50
N PHE A 151 4.54 7.47 6.92
CA PHE A 151 4.42 8.59 6.00
C PHE A 151 5.76 8.86 5.31
N ILE A 152 5.78 8.76 3.98
CA ILE A 152 6.95 9.08 3.17
C ILE A 152 6.84 10.51 2.66
N GLY A 153 7.67 11.40 3.20
CA GLY A 153 7.68 12.82 2.87
C GLY A 153 8.47 13.65 3.88
N ASP A 154 8.34 14.97 3.78
CA ASP A 154 8.91 15.88 4.76
C ASP A 154 8.04 15.85 6.03
N LYS A 155 8.59 15.31 7.12
CA LYS A 155 7.88 15.15 8.40
C LYS A 155 7.63 16.49 9.12
N LYS A 156 8.36 17.57 8.79
CA LYS A 156 8.19 18.90 9.40
C LYS A 156 7.06 19.68 8.74
N THR A 157 7.07 19.74 7.41
CA THR A 157 6.02 20.41 6.63
C THR A 157 4.82 19.51 6.38
N VAL A 158 4.96 18.22 6.68
CA VAL A 158 3.97 17.14 6.45
C VAL A 158 3.55 17.04 4.98
N THR A 159 4.51 17.29 4.09
CA THR A 159 4.34 17.26 2.64
C THR A 159 4.73 15.87 2.11
N PRO A 160 3.83 15.16 1.39
CA PRO A 160 4.14 13.83 0.87
C PRO A 160 5.26 13.89 -0.17
N ALA A 161 6.09 12.86 -0.23
CA ALA A 161 7.09 12.74 -1.28
C ALA A 161 6.42 12.68 -2.66
N PRO A 162 6.99 13.32 -3.68
CA PRO A 162 6.49 13.22 -5.04
C PRO A 162 6.72 11.80 -5.61
N LEU A 163 5.89 11.42 -6.58
CA LEU A 163 6.13 10.24 -7.42
C LEU A 163 7.41 10.42 -8.25
N LEU A 164 8.10 9.31 -8.54
CA LEU A 164 9.29 9.27 -9.38
C LEU A 164 9.04 9.88 -10.76
N LYS A 165 7.83 9.67 -11.30
CA LYS A 165 7.37 10.30 -12.55
C LYS A 165 7.47 11.84 -12.54
N ASN A 166 7.29 12.45 -11.38
CA ASN A 166 7.12 13.89 -11.22
C ASN A 166 8.38 14.59 -10.72
N VAL A 167 9.54 13.91 -10.71
CA VAL A 167 10.81 14.49 -10.27
C VAL A 167 11.85 14.48 -11.38
N THR A 168 12.73 15.48 -11.36
CA THR A 168 13.98 15.43 -12.09
C THR A 168 14.96 14.56 -11.34
N ILE A 169 15.23 13.37 -11.85
CA ILE A 169 16.13 12.40 -11.20
C ILE A 169 17.59 12.87 -11.37
N PRO A 170 18.35 13.12 -10.28
CA PRO A 170 19.71 13.66 -10.38
C PRO A 170 20.70 12.72 -11.07
N SER A 171 20.55 11.40 -10.88
CA SER A 171 21.38 10.38 -11.51
C SER A 171 20.51 9.23 -12.03
N PRO A 172 19.93 9.36 -13.24
CA PRO A 172 19.02 8.35 -13.79
C PRO A 172 19.61 6.94 -13.85
N VAL A 173 20.89 6.82 -14.24
CA VAL A 173 21.60 5.53 -14.31
C VAL A 173 21.73 4.89 -12.93
N LYS A 174 22.18 5.66 -11.93
CA LYS A 174 22.33 5.15 -10.55
C LYS A 174 20.98 4.74 -9.98
N THR A 175 19.96 5.58 -10.14
CA THR A 175 18.61 5.31 -9.65
C THR A 175 17.99 4.09 -10.33
N PHE A 176 18.19 3.91 -11.64
CA PHE A 176 17.75 2.69 -12.34
C PHE A 176 18.38 1.45 -11.72
N ASN A 177 19.70 1.45 -11.54
CA ASN A 177 20.42 0.32 -10.95
C ASN A 177 19.99 0.03 -9.51
N GLU A 178 19.74 1.08 -8.70
CA GLU A 178 19.19 0.95 -7.35
C GLU A 178 17.81 0.26 -7.37
N ILE A 179 16.90 0.68 -8.26
CA ILE A 179 15.56 0.08 -8.37
C ILE A 179 15.65 -1.37 -8.86
N ILE A 180 16.51 -1.69 -9.83
CA ILE A 180 16.72 -3.08 -10.28
C ILE A 180 17.26 -3.95 -9.12
N GLY A 181 18.19 -3.42 -8.31
CA GLY A 181 18.65 -4.10 -7.10
C GLY A 181 17.53 -4.34 -6.08
N PHE A 182 16.57 -3.42 -5.96
CA PHE A 182 15.38 -3.62 -5.11
C PHE A 182 14.45 -4.71 -5.64
N VAL A 183 14.27 -4.78 -6.97
CA VAL A 183 13.49 -5.86 -7.62
C VAL A 183 14.15 -7.22 -7.39
N GLU A 184 15.48 -7.29 -7.50
CA GLU A 184 16.23 -8.51 -7.23
C GLU A 184 16.12 -8.93 -5.74
N LEU A 185 16.24 -7.97 -4.82
CA LEU A 185 16.11 -8.20 -3.38
C LEU A 185 14.70 -8.67 -3.01
N ALA A 186 13.68 -8.06 -3.60
CA ALA A 186 12.28 -8.50 -3.48
C ALA A 186 12.10 -9.96 -3.91
N TYR A 187 12.67 -10.33 -5.06
CA TYR A 187 12.56 -11.68 -5.59
C TYR A 187 13.27 -12.70 -4.67
N LYS A 188 14.53 -12.44 -4.29
CA LYS A 188 15.39 -13.40 -3.58
C LYS A 188 15.17 -13.50 -2.07
N SER A 189 14.80 -12.38 -1.45
CA SER A 189 14.77 -12.26 0.01
C SER A 189 13.34 -12.11 0.52
N ALA A 190 12.49 -11.33 -0.17
CA ALA A 190 11.08 -11.25 0.18
C ALA A 190 10.25 -12.39 -0.44
N ASN A 191 10.78 -13.14 -1.42
CA ASN A 191 10.02 -14.12 -2.23
C ASN A 191 8.73 -13.50 -2.78
N LEU A 192 8.85 -12.29 -3.34
CA LEU A 192 7.75 -11.54 -3.93
C LEU A 192 8.17 -10.93 -5.27
N VAL A 193 7.19 -10.82 -6.17
CA VAL A 193 7.24 -9.99 -7.37
C VAL A 193 6.22 -8.86 -7.18
N HIS A 194 6.60 -7.61 -7.45
CA HIS A 194 5.70 -6.47 -7.23
C HIS A 194 4.42 -6.59 -8.05
N ALA A 195 4.57 -7.04 -9.31
CA ALA A 195 3.53 -7.29 -10.27
C ALA A 195 2.72 -6.07 -10.71
N ASP A 196 3.22 -4.85 -10.47
CA ASP A 196 2.66 -3.61 -11.03
C ASP A 196 3.67 -2.46 -10.89
N LEU A 197 4.97 -2.76 -10.99
CA LEU A 197 6.00 -1.76 -10.72
C LEU A 197 6.17 -0.83 -11.92
N SER A 198 6.15 0.47 -11.65
CA SER A 198 6.35 1.55 -12.62
C SER A 198 6.73 2.85 -11.89
N GLU A 199 7.01 3.91 -12.63
CA GLU A 199 7.29 5.25 -12.09
C GLU A 199 6.13 5.88 -11.29
N TYR A 200 4.93 5.30 -11.40
CA TYR A 200 3.72 5.72 -10.67
C TYR A 200 3.60 5.10 -9.27
N ASN A 201 4.37 4.04 -9.00
CA ASN A 201 4.33 3.29 -7.74
C ASN A 201 5.68 3.39 -7.00
N ILE A 202 6.46 4.43 -7.30
CA ILE A 202 7.73 4.75 -6.65
C ILE A 202 7.68 6.21 -6.21
N LEU A 203 7.94 6.47 -4.94
CA LEU A 203 8.12 7.81 -4.38
C LEU A 203 9.60 8.20 -4.41
N TRP A 204 9.88 9.49 -4.43
CA TRP A 204 11.22 10.04 -4.38
C TRP A 204 11.45 10.87 -3.11
N LEU A 205 12.32 10.37 -2.23
CA LEU A 205 12.75 11.09 -1.02
C LEU A 205 14.26 10.91 -0.85
N ASN A 206 15.05 11.61 -1.68
CA ASN A 206 16.50 11.43 -1.86
C ASN A 206 16.94 10.05 -2.40
N GLN A 207 16.05 9.07 -2.37
CA GLN A 207 16.17 7.72 -2.89
C GLN A 207 14.79 7.21 -3.35
N PRO A 208 14.73 6.20 -4.23
CA PRO A 208 13.47 5.59 -4.63
C PRO A 208 12.88 4.74 -3.49
N ILE A 209 11.57 4.89 -3.25
CA ILE A 209 10.82 4.12 -2.25
C ILE A 209 9.59 3.50 -2.93
N ILE A 210 9.49 2.18 -2.92
CA ILE A 210 8.41 1.43 -3.56
C ILE A 210 7.14 1.49 -2.70
N ILE A 211 6.00 1.73 -3.33
CA ILE A 211 4.68 1.77 -2.70
C ILE A 211 3.67 0.91 -3.47
N ASP A 212 2.48 0.69 -2.89
CA ASP A 212 1.38 -0.06 -3.48
C ASP A 212 1.69 -1.54 -3.83
N VAL A 213 2.16 -2.26 -2.82
CA VAL A 213 2.51 -3.69 -2.91
C VAL A 213 1.30 -4.62 -2.75
N SER A 214 0.09 -4.10 -2.96
CA SER A 214 -1.16 -4.82 -2.78
C SER A 214 -1.36 -5.92 -3.83
N GLN A 215 -0.90 -5.68 -5.06
CA GLN A 215 -0.93 -6.63 -6.17
C GLN A 215 0.23 -7.64 -6.14
N SER A 216 1.24 -7.45 -5.30
CA SER A 216 2.44 -8.31 -5.30
C SER A 216 2.11 -9.79 -5.04
N VAL A 217 2.77 -10.66 -5.79
CA VAL A 217 2.55 -12.12 -5.77
C VAL A 217 3.78 -12.86 -5.28
N LEU A 218 3.59 -14.08 -4.80
CA LEU A 218 4.70 -14.98 -4.46
C LEU A 218 5.48 -15.35 -5.72
N THR A 219 6.78 -15.60 -5.58
CA THR A 219 7.62 -16.11 -6.68
C THR A 219 7.16 -17.47 -7.23
N SER A 220 6.42 -18.24 -6.42
CA SER A 220 5.80 -19.51 -6.82
C SER A 220 4.48 -19.36 -7.58
N HIS A 221 4.00 -18.14 -7.82
CA HIS A 221 2.78 -17.90 -8.59
C HIS A 221 3.00 -18.20 -10.07
N ASP A 222 2.02 -18.83 -10.74
CA ASP A 222 2.16 -19.27 -12.15
C ASP A 222 2.58 -18.13 -13.10
N ASN A 223 2.07 -16.92 -12.84
CA ASN A 223 2.39 -15.71 -13.61
C ASN A 223 3.58 -14.89 -13.06
N ALA A 224 4.28 -15.32 -12.01
CA ALA A 224 5.31 -14.52 -11.34
C ALA A 224 6.42 -14.04 -12.30
N SER A 225 6.93 -14.94 -13.15
CA SER A 225 7.97 -14.60 -14.14
C SER A 225 7.48 -13.60 -15.19
N LYS A 226 6.22 -13.72 -15.62
CA LYS A 226 5.58 -12.79 -16.56
C LYS A 226 5.42 -11.40 -15.95
N TYR A 227 4.99 -11.33 -14.69
CA TYR A 227 4.86 -10.07 -13.97
C TYR A 227 6.22 -9.41 -13.72
N LEU A 228 7.25 -10.20 -13.34
CA LEU A 228 8.61 -9.70 -13.16
C LEU A 228 9.15 -9.08 -14.46
N TYR A 229 8.97 -9.77 -15.59
CA TYR A 229 9.34 -9.25 -16.90
C TYR A 229 8.63 -7.92 -17.21
N ARG A 230 7.32 -7.83 -16.94
CA ARG A 230 6.54 -6.60 -17.15
C ARG A 230 7.06 -5.44 -16.29
N ASP A 231 7.32 -5.70 -15.01
CA ASP A 231 7.85 -4.69 -14.08
C ASP A 231 9.21 -4.14 -14.59
N ILE A 232 10.13 -5.03 -14.98
CA ILE A 232 11.43 -4.64 -15.55
C ILE A 232 11.26 -3.89 -16.87
N GLN A 233 10.35 -4.35 -17.73
CA GLN A 233 10.07 -3.67 -19.00
C GLN A 233 9.55 -2.25 -18.80
N ASN A 234 8.64 -2.04 -17.83
CA ASN A 234 8.13 -0.71 -17.48
C ASN A 234 9.27 0.21 -17.02
N LEU A 235 10.14 -0.28 -16.13
CA LEU A 235 11.30 0.46 -15.64
C LEU A 235 12.27 0.81 -16.78
N CYS A 236 12.64 -0.16 -17.61
CA CYS A 236 13.52 0.10 -18.76
C CYS A 236 12.90 1.15 -19.69
N ASN A 237 11.60 1.06 -19.99
CA ASN A 237 10.91 2.02 -20.86
C ASN A 237 10.89 3.44 -20.27
N PHE A 238 10.72 3.58 -18.96
CA PHE A 238 10.77 4.87 -18.28
C PHE A 238 12.18 5.47 -18.32
N PHE A 239 13.20 4.71 -17.92
CA PHE A 239 14.58 5.20 -17.83
C PHE A 239 15.24 5.42 -19.19
N LYS A 240 14.87 4.66 -20.25
CA LYS A 240 15.29 4.96 -21.63
C LYS A 240 14.86 6.36 -22.08
N LYS A 241 13.67 6.83 -21.69
CA LYS A 241 13.21 8.21 -21.99
C LYS A 241 14.05 9.27 -21.27
N LEU A 242 14.76 8.89 -20.21
CA LEU A 242 15.68 9.73 -19.45
C LEU A 242 17.14 9.60 -19.93
N GLY A 243 17.38 8.90 -21.04
CA GLY A 243 18.71 8.72 -21.64
C GLY A 243 19.57 7.63 -21.00
N VAL A 244 18.98 6.75 -20.17
CA VAL A 244 19.69 5.58 -19.64
C VAL A 244 19.79 4.51 -20.73
N ASP A 245 21.00 4.04 -20.99
CA ASP A 245 21.21 2.84 -21.80
C ASP A 245 20.92 1.61 -20.93
N THR A 246 19.76 0.99 -21.15
CA THR A 246 19.32 -0.17 -20.38
C THR A 246 19.49 -1.43 -21.23
N GLU A 247 19.98 -2.51 -20.61
CA GLU A 247 19.93 -3.85 -21.20
C GLU A 247 18.51 -4.27 -21.60
N GLU A 248 18.40 -5.32 -22.41
CA GLU A 248 17.10 -5.89 -22.75
C GLU A 248 16.39 -6.41 -21.48
N PRO A 249 15.10 -6.06 -21.26
CA PRO A 249 14.35 -6.50 -20.09
C PRO A 249 14.41 -8.02 -19.85
N LYS A 250 14.48 -8.80 -20.93
CA LYS A 250 14.59 -10.26 -20.88
C LYS A 250 15.90 -10.73 -20.25
N ILE A 251 17.02 -10.06 -20.52
CA ILE A 251 18.33 -10.39 -19.95
C ILE A 251 18.32 -10.15 -18.44
N ILE A 252 17.87 -8.97 -18.02
CA ILE A 252 17.74 -8.61 -16.60
C ILE A 252 16.80 -9.59 -15.89
N THR A 253 15.66 -9.92 -16.51
CA THR A 253 14.69 -10.89 -15.94
C THR A 253 15.35 -12.25 -15.72
N ASN A 254 16.02 -12.78 -16.75
CA ASN A 254 16.68 -14.08 -16.66
C ASN A 254 17.78 -14.10 -15.58
N HIS A 255 18.51 -12.99 -15.44
CA HIS A 255 19.51 -12.86 -14.37
C HIS A 255 18.88 -12.97 -12.98
N ILE A 256 17.76 -12.27 -12.74
CA ILE A 256 17.05 -12.31 -11.45
C ILE A 256 16.44 -13.70 -11.20
N LEU A 257 15.87 -14.34 -12.22
CA LEU A 257 15.32 -15.69 -12.11
C LEU A 257 16.40 -16.73 -11.77
N ALA A 258 17.50 -16.76 -12.54
CA ALA A 258 18.60 -17.71 -12.35
C ALA A 258 19.27 -17.57 -10.97
N SER A 259 19.29 -16.35 -10.44
CA SER A 259 19.91 -16.09 -9.16
C SER A 259 19.00 -16.37 -7.95
N GLY A 260 17.72 -16.66 -8.17
CA GLY A 260 16.80 -17.20 -7.16
C GLY A 260 16.81 -18.73 -7.06
N GLU A 261 17.29 -19.45 -8.08
CA GLU A 261 17.38 -20.91 -8.10
C GLU A 261 18.55 -21.48 -7.29
N ASN A 262 19.51 -20.64 -6.88
CA ASN A 262 20.70 -21.02 -6.11
C ASN A 262 20.51 -21.03 -4.58
N LYS A 263 19.28 -21.28 -4.08
CA LYS A 263 18.97 -21.41 -2.65
C LYS A 263 18.28 -22.72 -2.32
#